data_AF-A0A819P0A6-F1
#
_entry.id   AF-A0A819P0A6-F1
#
_cell.length_a   1.000
_cell.length_b   1.000
_cell.length_c   1.000
_cell.angle_alpha   90.00
_cell.angle_beta   90.00
_cell.angle_gamma   90.00
#
_symmetry.space_group_name_H-M   'P 1'
#
loop_
_entity.id
_entity.type
_entity.pdbx_description
1 polymer ?
#
loop_
_entity_poly.entity_id
_entity_poly.type
_entity_poly.pdbx_seq_one_letter_code
_entity_poly.pdbx_strand_id
1 'polypeptide(L)'
;RQEFIRNTIKYLRKYKFDGLDIDWEYPEIDKDRRIFSLLIRDYRLAFQKESLLTNRTRLLLTAAVAAYRPKIEISYNIKEISPFLDYINLMAYDYH
;
A
#
# COMPACT_ATOMS: atom_id res chain seq x y z
N ARG A 1 -1.68 -5.82 -11.92
CA ARG A 1 -1.50 -5.87 -10.45
C ARG A 1 -0.79 -7.14 -9.98
N GLN A 2 -1.31 -8.35 -10.23
CA GLN A 2 -0.70 -9.59 -9.70
C GLN A 2 0.76 -9.79 -10.13
N GLU A 3 1.08 -9.52 -11.40
CA GLU A 3 2.46 -9.58 -11.89
C GLU A 3 3.40 -8.60 -11.15
N PHE A 4 2.93 -7.36 -10.95
CA PHE A 4 3.65 -6.34 -10.22
C PHE A 4 3.90 -6.75 -8.76
N ILE A 5 2.88 -7.26 -8.07
CA ILE A 5 2.97 -7.76 -6.69
C ILE A 5 4.02 -8.89 -6.59
N ARG A 6 3.93 -9.88 -7.49
CA ARG A 6 4.86 -11.03 -7.53
C ARG A 6 6.30 -10.59 -7.75
N ASN A 7 6.53 -9.67 -8.68
CA ASN A 7 7.87 -9.16 -8.97
C ASN A 7 8.39 -8.28 -7.82
N THR A 8 7.52 -7.51 -7.17
CA THR A 8 7.85 -6.72 -5.99
C THR A 8 8.33 -7.61 -4.84
N ILE A 9 7.60 -8.68 -4.50
CA ILE A 9 8.02 -9.63 -3.46
C ILE A 9 9.42 -10.19 -3.75
N LYS A 10 9.65 -10.63 -5.00
CA LYS A 10 10.98 -11.13 -5.41
C LYS A 10 12.05 -10.07 -5.24
N TYR A 11 11.78 -8.84 -5.64
CA TYR A 11 12.72 -7.73 -5.56
C TYR A 11 13.06 -7.40 -4.09
N LEU A 12 12.05 -7.20 -3.24
CA LEU A 12 12.23 -6.89 -1.83
C LEU A 12 13.04 -7.97 -1.11
N ARG A 13 12.71 -9.24 -1.35
CA ARG A 13 13.47 -10.36 -0.77
C ARG A 13 14.89 -10.45 -1.30
N LYS A 14 15.10 -10.21 -2.61
CA LYS A 14 16.45 -10.21 -3.22
C LYS A 14 17.37 -9.18 -2.55
N TYR A 15 16.84 -7.98 -2.29
CA TYR A 15 17.62 -6.88 -1.72
C TYR A 15 17.47 -6.73 -0.20
N LYS A 16 16.84 -7.71 0.46
CA LYS A 16 16.69 -7.76 1.92
C LYS A 16 15.97 -6.54 2.50
N PHE A 17 15.01 -5.98 1.78
CA PHE A 17 14.08 -5.00 2.34
C PHE A 17 13.07 -5.67 3.27
N ASP A 18 12.62 -4.92 4.27
CA ASP A 18 11.62 -5.37 5.23
C ASP A 18 10.18 -5.09 4.79
N GLY A 19 9.97 -4.29 3.75
CA GLY A 19 8.62 -3.91 3.33
C GLY A 19 8.56 -3.06 2.06
N LEU A 20 7.35 -2.59 1.76
CA LEU A 20 7.02 -1.69 0.67
C LEU A 20 6.22 -0.51 1.20
N ASP A 21 6.62 0.70 0.81
CA ASP A 21 5.81 1.91 0.94
C ASP A 21 5.15 2.23 -0.42
N ILE A 22 3.86 2.55 -0.41
CA ILE A 22 3.11 2.89 -1.62
C ILE A 22 2.77 4.39 -1.61
N ASP A 23 3.47 5.12 -2.47
CA ASP A 23 3.39 6.58 -2.55
C ASP A 23 2.74 6.97 -3.88
N TRP A 24 1.43 6.71 -4.01
CA TRP A 24 0.65 7.17 -5.15
C TRP A 24 0.04 8.53 -4.83
N GLU A 25 0.53 9.57 -5.51
CA GLU A 25 0.08 10.95 -5.40
C GLU A 25 -0.66 11.45 -6.66
N TYR A 26 -1.99 11.44 -6.72
CA TYR A 26 -2.92 10.75 -5.83
C TYR A 26 -3.89 9.91 -6.68
N PRO A 27 -4.57 8.89 -6.13
CA PRO A 27 -5.71 8.29 -6.80
C PRO A 27 -6.81 9.35 -6.93
N GLU A 28 -7.24 9.77 -8.11
CA GLU A 28 -8.12 10.96 -8.25
C GLU A 28 -9.49 10.68 -8.87
N ILE A 29 -9.65 9.54 -9.55
CA ILE A 29 -10.94 9.14 -10.14
C ILE A 29 -11.52 7.99 -9.30
N ASP A 30 -12.85 7.84 -9.23
CA ASP A 30 -13.52 6.75 -8.49
C ASP A 30 -12.93 5.36 -8.79
N LYS A 31 -12.55 5.16 -10.05
CA LYS A 31 -11.85 3.96 -10.51
C LYS A 31 -10.49 3.79 -9.80
N ASP A 32 -9.71 4.85 -9.67
CA ASP A 32 -8.40 4.83 -9.03
C ASP A 32 -8.51 4.63 -7.52
N ARG A 33 -9.47 5.29 -6.85
CA ARG A 33 -9.77 5.06 -5.43
C ARG A 33 -10.05 3.58 -5.16
N ARG A 34 -10.90 2.94 -5.97
CA ARG A 34 -11.17 1.50 -5.86
C ARG A 34 -9.95 0.65 -6.20
N ILE A 35 -9.19 1.01 -7.24
CA ILE A 35 -7.97 0.28 -7.63
C ILE A 35 -6.92 0.34 -6.51
N PHE A 36 -6.79 1.48 -5.84
CA PHE A 36 -5.90 1.66 -4.70
C PHE A 36 -6.29 0.74 -3.54
N SER A 37 -7.58 0.71 -3.14
CA SER A 37 -8.06 -0.25 -2.13
C SER A 37 -7.73 -1.70 -2.49
N LEU A 38 -7.99 -2.09 -3.74
CA LEU A 38 -7.70 -3.44 -4.22
C LEU A 38 -6.20 -3.73 -4.24
N LEU A 39 -5.37 -2.76 -4.60
CA LEU A 39 -3.91 -2.89 -4.61
C LEU A 39 -3.38 -3.14 -3.20
N ILE A 40 -3.76 -2.31 -2.22
CA ILE A 40 -3.35 -2.47 -0.82
C ILE A 40 -3.76 -3.84 -0.29
N ARG A 41 -5.02 -4.23 -0.50
CA ARG A 41 -5.52 -5.55 -0.08
C ARG A 41 -4.75 -6.69 -0.75
N ASP A 42 -4.59 -6.64 -2.07
CA ASP A 42 -3.93 -7.70 -2.83
C ASP A 42 -2.45 -7.86 -2.39
N TYR A 43 -1.75 -6.76 -2.09
CA TYR A 43 -0.39 -6.79 -1.52
C TYR A 43 -0.35 -7.43 -0.13
N ARG A 44 -1.23 -7.00 0.79
CA ARG A 44 -1.29 -7.55 2.16
C ARG A 44 -1.48 -9.07 2.15
N LEU A 45 -2.43 -9.55 1.36
CA LEU A 45 -2.70 -10.98 1.21
C LEU A 45 -1.52 -11.72 0.59
N ALA A 46 -0.86 -11.14 -0.42
CA ALA A 46 0.31 -11.75 -1.04
C ALA A 46 1.52 -11.82 -0.08
N PHE A 47 1.75 -10.78 0.73
CA PHE A 47 2.81 -10.76 1.74
C PHE A 47 2.53 -11.79 2.85
N GLN A 48 1.28 -11.90 3.32
CA GLN A 48 0.87 -12.94 4.27
C GLN A 48 1.11 -14.34 3.70
N LYS A 49 0.68 -14.59 2.46
CA LYS A 49 0.88 -15.87 1.79
C LYS A 49 2.36 -16.22 1.63
N GLU A 50 3.19 -15.29 1.19
CA GLU A 50 4.63 -15.53 1.04
C GLU A 50 5.32 -15.80 2.38
N SER A 51 4.94 -15.06 3.43
CA SER A 51 5.46 -15.27 4.78
C SER A 51 5.20 -16.69 5.28
N LEU A 52 3.96 -17.19 5.11
CA LEU A 52 3.59 -18.56 5.49
C LEU A 52 4.34 -19.62 4.68
N LEU A 53 4.49 -19.42 3.36
CA LEU A 53 5.15 -20.39 2.47
C LEU A 53 6.67 -20.45 2.67
N THR A 54 7.29 -19.37 3.11
CA THR A 54 8.75 -19.27 3.24
C THR A 54 9.23 -19.33 4.69
N ASN A 55 8.31 -19.35 5.65
CA ASN A 55 8.59 -19.24 7.08
C ASN A 55 9.47 -18.02 7.43
N ARG A 56 9.23 -16.89 6.74
CA ARG A 56 9.91 -15.62 6.97
C ARG A 56 8.94 -14.61 7.57
N THR A 57 9.47 -13.63 8.30
CA THR A 57 8.71 -12.46 8.73
C THR A 57 8.02 -11.81 7.53
N ARG A 58 6.72 -11.55 7.65
CA ARG A 58 5.92 -10.89 6.62
C ARG A 58 6.49 -9.51 6.32
N LEU A 59 6.60 -9.18 5.03
CA LEU A 59 6.97 -7.84 4.59
C LEU A 59 5.96 -6.81 5.11
N LEU A 60 6.46 -5.65 5.57
CA LEU A 60 5.64 -4.51 5.94
C LEU A 60 4.99 -3.89 4.70
N LEU A 61 3.78 -3.37 4.87
CA LEU A 61 3.07 -2.62 3.84
C LEU A 61 2.59 -1.29 4.42
N THR A 62 3.09 -0.19 3.87
CA THR A 62 2.78 1.17 4.30
C THR A 62 2.34 2.00 3.08
N ALA A 63 1.82 3.20 3.34
CA ALA A 63 1.54 4.16 2.29
C ALA A 63 1.72 5.59 2.80
N ALA A 64 2.35 6.45 2.00
CA ALA A 64 2.24 7.90 2.14
C ALA A 64 0.88 8.39 1.61
N VAL A 65 0.17 9.19 2.40
CA VAL A 65 -1.18 9.68 2.07
C VAL A 65 -1.31 11.19 2.23
N ALA A 66 -2.19 11.79 1.43
CA ALA A 66 -2.50 13.21 1.50
C ALA A 66 -2.94 13.66 2.89
N ALA A 67 -2.58 14.88 3.29
CA ALA A 67 -3.10 15.51 4.51
C ALA A 67 -4.18 16.57 4.26
N TYR A 68 -4.53 16.85 3.00
CA TYR A 68 -5.58 17.80 2.62
C TYR A 68 -6.94 17.10 2.45
N ARG A 69 -7.95 17.52 3.21
CA ARG A 69 -9.25 16.82 3.34
C ARG A 69 -9.98 16.56 2.00
N PRO A 70 -10.15 17.53 1.09
CA PRO A 70 -10.79 17.25 -0.20
C PRO A 70 -10.05 16.20 -1.02
N LYS A 71 -8.71 16.14 -0.93
CA LYS A 71 -7.94 15.09 -1.59
C LYS A 71 -8.21 13.74 -0.94
N ILE A 72 -8.20 13.67 0.39
CA ILE A 72 -8.48 12.45 1.15
C ILE A 72 -9.83 11.83 0.75
N GLU A 73 -10.89 12.64 0.70
CA GLU A 73 -12.27 12.20 0.41
C GLU A 73 -12.42 11.63 -1.01
N ILE A 74 -11.68 12.17 -1.98
CA ILE A 74 -11.66 11.71 -3.38
C ILE A 74 -10.78 10.47 -3.55
N SER A 75 -9.63 10.43 -2.86
CA SER A 75 -8.57 9.47 -3.15
C SER A 75 -8.65 8.15 -2.42
N TYR A 76 -9.21 8.14 -1.21
CA TYR A 76 -9.05 6.98 -0.32
C TYR A 76 -10.37 6.48 0.23
N ASN A 77 -10.57 5.16 0.17
CA ASN A 77 -11.52 4.49 1.04
C ASN A 77 -10.80 4.07 2.33
N ILE A 78 -10.69 5.00 3.29
CA ILE A 78 -9.92 4.82 4.52
C ILE A 78 -10.33 3.53 5.25
N LYS A 79 -11.64 3.27 5.40
CA LYS A 79 -12.16 2.07 6.08
C LYS A 79 -11.71 0.78 5.42
N GLU A 80 -11.58 0.77 4.09
CA GLU A 80 -11.11 -0.41 3.35
C GLU A 80 -9.60 -0.60 3.44
N ILE A 81 -8.79 0.47 3.43
CA ILE A 81 -7.33 0.33 3.37
C ILE A 81 -6.67 0.15 4.74
N SER A 82 -7.20 0.79 5.79
CA SER A 82 -6.56 0.80 7.12
C SER A 82 -6.31 -0.59 7.72
N PRO A 83 -7.19 -1.61 7.57
CA PRO A 83 -6.92 -2.95 8.09
C PRO A 83 -5.77 -3.70 7.41
N PHE A 84 -5.37 -3.26 6.21
CA PHE A 84 -4.37 -3.95 5.39
C PHE A 84 -2.98 -3.30 5.46
N LEU A 85 -2.90 -2.03 5.87
CA LEU A 85 -1.64 -1.32 6.10
C LEU A 85 -1.10 -1.60 7.51
N ASP A 86 0.21 -1.69 7.65
CA ASP A 86 0.87 -1.81 8.96
C ASP A 86 0.91 -0.46 9.69
N TYR A 87 1.13 0.63 8.95
CA TYR A 87 0.93 2.01 9.39
C TYR A 87 0.77 2.93 8.17
N ILE A 88 0.30 4.15 8.43
CA ILE A 88 -0.01 5.16 7.41
C ILE A 88 0.88 6.38 7.66
N ASN A 89 1.63 6.79 6.64
CA ASN A 89 2.49 7.97 6.68
C ASN A 89 1.69 9.19 6.20
N LEU A 90 1.20 10.02 7.12
CA LEU A 90 0.47 11.23 6.76
C LEU A 90 1.44 12.31 6.30
N MET A 91 1.32 12.76 5.04
CA MET A 91 2.16 13.84 4.47
C MET A 91 1.68 15.22 4.93
N ALA A 92 1.86 15.50 6.23
CA ALA A 92 1.44 16.73 6.88
C ALA A 92 2.42 17.89 6.64
N TYR A 93 2.68 18.18 5.36
CA TYR A 93 3.55 19.25 4.86
C TYR A 93 3.01 19.76 3.50
N ASP A 94 3.72 20.70 2.86
CA ASP A 94 3.36 21.32 1.56
C ASP A 94 1.97 21.98 1.52
N TYR A 95 1.59 22.64 2.61
CA TYR A 95 0.31 23.36 2.71
C TYR A 95 0.29 24.73 2.01
N HIS A 96 1.45 25.32 1.72
CA HIS A 96 1.62 26.69 1.22
C HIS A 96 2.66 26.76 0.11
#